data_AF-A0A4R2KNR1-F1
#
_entry.id   AF-A0A4R2KNR1-F1
#
_cell.length_a   1.000
_cell.length_b   1.000
_cell.length_c   1.000
_cell.angle_alpha   90.00
_cell.angle_beta   90.00
_cell.angle_gamma   90.00
#
_symmetry.space_group_name_H-M   'P 1'
#
loop_
_entity.id
_entity.type
_entity.pdbx_description
1 polymer ?
#
loop_
_entity_poly.entity_id
_entity_poly.type
_entity_poly.pdbx_seq_one_letter_code
_entity_poly.pdbx_strand_id
1 'polypeptide(L)'
;MEAILTLVGILGLGALLISIYVFAVAARKFVSDDERKTPPFSAASASNDSWIPRNREDRRQNRAKVQFPLRVNGELVLHDRRKGDRRAA
;
A
#
# COMPACT_ATOMS: atom_id res chain seq x y z
N MET A 1 18.44 -48.16 -2.61
CA MET A 1 19.08 -47.32 -1.58
C MET A 1 19.76 -46.11 -2.23
N GLU A 2 20.68 -46.33 -3.16
CA GLU A 2 21.36 -45.27 -3.94
C GLU A 2 20.41 -44.28 -4.62
N ALA A 3 19.35 -44.77 -5.27
CA ALA A 3 18.38 -43.91 -5.97
C ALA A 3 17.64 -42.92 -5.04
N ILE A 4 17.45 -43.29 -3.76
CA ILE A 4 16.79 -42.42 -2.78
C ILE A 4 17.77 -41.35 -2.31
N LEU A 5 19.02 -41.74 -2.07
CA LEU A 5 20.10 -40.81 -1.69
C LEU A 5 20.36 -39.77 -2.80
N THR A 6 20.39 -40.19 -4.06
CA THR A 6 20.56 -39.27 -5.19
C THR A 6 19.37 -38.32 -5.34
N LEU A 7 18.13 -38.81 -5.16
CA LEU A 7 16.94 -37.97 -5.23
C LEU A 7 16.93 -36.89 -4.12
N VAL A 8 17.25 -37.29 -2.88
CA VAL A 8 17.37 -36.36 -1.75
C VAL A 8 18.50 -35.36 -1.98
N GLY A 9 19.62 -35.80 -2.56
CA GLY A 9 20.73 -34.92 -2.92
C GLY A 9 20.35 -33.85 -3.94
N ILE A 10 19.64 -34.23 -5.01
CA ILE A 10 19.17 -33.29 -6.04
C ILE A 10 18.14 -32.31 -5.46
N LEU A 11 17.19 -32.80 -4.65
CA LEU A 11 16.20 -31.95 -4.00
C LEU A 11 16.85 -30.96 -3.02
N GLY A 12 17.82 -31.43 -2.23
CA GLY A 12 18.57 -30.58 -1.31
C GLY A 12 19.39 -29.51 -2.04
N LEU A 13 20.08 -29.90 -3.12
CA LEU A 13 20.81 -28.95 -3.98
C LEU A 13 19.86 -27.91 -4.58
N GLY A 14 18.72 -28.34 -5.10
CA GLY A 14 17.69 -27.45 -5.65
C GLY A 14 17.18 -26.45 -4.61
N ALA A 15 16.84 -26.91 -3.41
CA ALA A 15 16.41 -26.05 -2.31
C ALA A 15 17.48 -25.04 -1.91
N LEU A 16 18.75 -25.45 -1.88
CA LEU A 16 19.89 -24.58 -1.58
C LEU A 16 20.05 -23.48 -2.64
N LEU A 17 19.97 -23.84 -3.93
CA LEU A 17 20.06 -22.87 -5.02
C LEU A 17 18.91 -21.84 -4.99
N ILE A 18 17.68 -22.29 -4.71
CA ILE A 18 16.52 -21.38 -4.57
C ILE A 18 16.72 -20.44 -3.38
N SER A 19 17.20 -20.94 -2.24
CA SER A 19 17.47 -20.13 -1.05
C SER A 19 18.50 -19.03 -1.34
N ILE A 20 19.62 -19.40 -1.98
CA ILE A 20 20.67 -18.44 -2.39
C ILE A 20 20.09 -17.38 -3.34
N TYR A 21 19.29 -17.79 -4.32
CA TYR A 21 18.69 -16.87 -5.27
C TYR A 21 17.76 -15.86 -4.60
N VAL A 22 16.85 -16.32 -3.74
CA VAL A 22 15.93 -15.45 -3.00
C VAL A 22 16.69 -14.49 -2.10
N PHE A 23 17.72 -14.98 -1.39
CA PHE A 23 18.56 -14.15 -0.54
C PHE A 23 19.31 -13.07 -1.35
N ALA A 24 19.89 -13.44 -2.50
CA ALA A 24 20.57 -12.51 -3.39
C ALA A 24 19.61 -11.45 -3.97
N VAL A 25 18.41 -11.84 -4.38
CA VAL A 25 17.38 -10.92 -4.88
C VAL A 25 16.92 -9.97 -3.77
N ALA A 26 16.69 -10.49 -2.56
CA ALA A 26 16.32 -9.68 -1.40
C ALA A 26 17.43 -8.70 -1.05
N ALA A 27 18.68 -9.15 -0.93
CA ALA A 27 19.84 -8.31 -0.66
C ALA A 27 20.00 -7.22 -1.72
N ARG A 28 19.85 -7.57 -3.01
CA ARG A 28 19.88 -6.59 -4.10
C ARG A 28 18.78 -5.55 -3.95
N LYS A 29 17.56 -5.95 -3.61
CA LYS A 29 16.45 -5.02 -3.35
C LYS A 29 16.76 -4.08 -2.18
N PHE A 30 17.29 -4.61 -1.07
CA PHE A 30 17.67 -3.79 0.08
C PHE A 30 18.76 -2.77 -0.26
N VAL A 31 19.80 -3.17 -1.00
CA VAL A 31 20.87 -2.27 -1.43
C VAL A 31 20.36 -1.21 -2.42
N SER A 32 19.52 -1.62 -3.38
CA SER A 32 18.93 -0.69 -4.35
C SER A 32 17.88 0.27 -3.75
N ASP A 33 17.20 -0.12 -2.67
CA ASP A 33 16.26 0.75 -1.96
C ASP A 33 16.99 1.79 -1.08
N ASP A 34 18.23 1.52 -0.64
CA ASP A 34 19.05 2.52 0.08
C ASP A 34 19.54 3.66 -0.84
N GLU A 35 19.74 3.39 -2.14
CA GLU A 35 20.00 4.42 -3.15
C GLU A 35 18.73 5.22 -3.52
N ARG A 36 17.54 4.69 -3.22
CA ARG A 36 16.24 5.34 -3.45
C ARG A 36 15.66 5.99 -2.20
N LYS A 37 16.49 6.39 -1.24
CA LYS A 37 16.14 7.46 -0.30
C LYS A 37 16.21 8.82 -1.02
N THR A 38 15.41 8.99 -2.07
CA THR A 38 14.96 10.33 -2.43
C THR A 38 14.16 10.88 -1.25
N PRO A 39 14.32 12.16 -0.88
CA PRO A 39 13.48 12.79 0.12
C PRO A 39 12.00 12.61 -0.26
N PRO A 40 11.06 12.61 0.70
CA PRO A 40 9.65 12.25 0.49
C PRO A 40 8.88 13.13 -0.51
N PHE A 41 9.56 14.06 -1.19
CA PHE A 41 9.07 14.87 -2.29
C PHE A 41 10.00 14.75 -3.50
N SER A 42 10.00 13.61 -4.19
CA SER A 42 10.51 13.55 -5.57
C SER A 42 9.35 13.25 -6.51
N ALA A 43 8.95 14.26 -7.27
CA ALA A 43 7.87 14.28 -8.26
C ALA A 43 8.05 13.32 -9.46
N ALA A 44 8.90 12.30 -9.34
CA ALA A 44 9.33 11.43 -10.44
C ALA A 44 8.66 10.03 -10.43
N SER A 45 7.82 9.70 -9.45
CA SER A 45 7.03 8.45 -9.44
C SER A 45 5.55 8.67 -9.82
N ALA A 46 5.22 9.83 -10.39
CA ALA A 46 3.88 10.16 -10.88
C ALA A 46 3.63 9.68 -12.32
N SER A 47 4.28 8.60 -12.77
CA SER A 47 4.23 8.22 -14.19
C SER A 47 3.28 7.07 -14.55
N ASN A 48 2.57 6.44 -13.61
CA ASN A 48 1.57 5.41 -13.98
C ASN A 48 0.31 5.33 -13.10
N ASP A 49 0.17 6.15 -12.06
CA ASP A 49 -1.17 6.39 -11.51
C ASP A 49 -1.79 7.47 -12.40
N SER A 50 -2.82 7.10 -13.15
CA SER A 50 -3.64 8.07 -13.87
C SER A 50 -4.09 9.12 -12.85
N TRP A 51 -3.45 10.28 -12.84
CA TRP A 51 -3.84 11.40 -12.00
C TRP A 51 -5.25 11.77 -12.42
N ILE A 52 -6.25 11.33 -11.65
CA ILE A 52 -7.64 11.71 -11.87
C ILE A 52 -7.71 13.19 -11.48
N PRO A 53 -7.89 14.12 -12.44
CA PRO A 53 -8.07 15.51 -12.09
C PRO A 53 -9.28 15.62 -11.17
N ARG A 54 -9.12 16.32 -10.04
CA ARG A 54 -10.20 16.48 -9.07
C ARG A 54 -11.38 17.16 -9.76
N ASN A 55 -12.43 16.39 -10.03
CA ASN A 55 -13.71 16.97 -10.40
C ASN A 55 -14.27 17.70 -9.17
N ARG A 56 -14.83 18.90 -9.36
CA ARG A 56 -15.57 19.61 -8.31
C ARG A 56 -16.75 18.78 -7.81
N GLU A 57 -17.23 17.80 -8.58
CA GLU A 57 -18.22 16.81 -8.12
C GLU A 57 -17.60 15.63 -7.36
N ASP A 58 -16.59 15.86 -6.52
CA ASP A 58 -16.24 14.89 -5.47
C ASP A 58 -17.55 14.53 -4.73
N ARG A 59 -17.90 13.23 -4.68
CA ARG A 59 -19.11 12.74 -3.98
C ARG A 59 -19.14 13.14 -2.50
N ARG A 60 -18.04 13.67 -1.96
CA ARG A 60 -17.94 14.25 -0.60
C ARG A 60 -18.34 15.72 -0.52
N GLN A 61 -18.57 16.40 -1.64
CA GLN A 61 -19.33 17.64 -1.65
C GLN A 61 -20.78 17.28 -1.36
N ASN A 62 -21.09 17.17 -0.07
CA ASN A 62 -22.45 17.10 0.42
C ASN A 62 -23.19 18.36 -0.07
N ARG A 63 -23.84 18.26 -1.23
CA ARG A 63 -24.67 19.32 -1.80
C ARG A 63 -25.81 19.68 -0.86
N ALA A 64 -26.26 18.70 -0.07
CA ALA A 64 -27.16 18.89 1.04
C ALA A 64 -26.37 19.34 2.27
N LYS A 65 -26.58 20.58 2.71
CA LYS A 65 -26.12 21.05 4.01
C LYS A 65 -26.77 20.17 5.07
N VAL A 66 -26.01 19.25 5.65
CA VAL A 66 -26.52 18.35 6.69
C VAL A 66 -26.83 19.20 7.92
N GLN A 67 -28.11 19.35 8.23
CA GLN A 67 -28.58 20.04 9.43
C GLN A 67 -28.76 19.02 10.54
N PHE A 68 -28.19 19.33 11.70
CA PHE A 68 -28.40 18.57 12.93
C PHE A 68 -29.54 19.21 13.73
N PRO A 69 -30.30 18.42 14.50
CA PRO A 69 -30.16 17.00 14.74
C PRO A 69 -30.70 16.13 13.58
N LEU A 70 -30.09 14.96 13.35
CA LEU A 70 -30.54 14.02 12.32
C LEU A 70 -30.53 12.59 12.85
N ARG A 71 -31.39 11.74 12.31
CA ARG A 71 -31.43 10.30 12.63
C ARG A 71 -30.76 9.51 11.50
N VAL A 72 -29.72 8.73 11.82
CA VAL A 72 -29.12 7.73 10.90
C VAL A 72 -29.28 6.37 11.53
N ASN A 73 -29.88 5.42 10.82
CA ASN A 73 -30.00 4.02 11.27
C ASN A 73 -30.58 3.87 12.69
N GLY A 74 -31.51 4.76 13.08
CA GLY A 74 -32.13 4.76 14.41
C GLY A 74 -31.34 5.48 15.51
N GLU A 75 -30.09 5.88 15.26
CA GLU A 75 -29.27 6.66 16.20
C GLU A 75 -29.50 8.16 15.99
N LEU A 76 -29.75 8.89 17.08
CA LEU A 76 -29.93 10.35 17.06
C LEU A 76 -28.56 11.03 17.11
N VAL A 77 -28.16 11.65 16.01
CA VAL A 77 -26.94 12.44 15.92
C VAL A 77 -27.30 13.90 16.15
N LEU A 78 -26.87 14.46 17.29
CA LEU A 78 -27.23 15.82 17.72
C LEU A 78 -26.31 16.91 17.15
N HIS A 79 -25.09 16.57 16.77
CA HIS A 79 -24.08 17.50 16.26
C HIS A 79 -23.08 16.76 15.37
N ASP A 80 -22.36 17.52 14.54
CA ASP A 80 -21.31 16.95 13.70
C ASP A 80 -20.16 16.41 14.58
N ARG A 81 -19.80 15.13 14.39
CA ARG A 81 -18.68 14.47 15.10
C ARG A 81 -17.35 14.65 14.36
N ARG A 82 -17.35 15.27 13.18
CA ARG A 82 -16.13 15.55 12.40
C ARG A 82 -15.35 16.67 13.07
N LYS A 83 -14.38 16.29 13.92
CA LYS A 83 -13.46 17.22 14.58
C LYS A 83 -12.37 17.67 13.61
N GLY A 84 -12.67 18.70 12.81
CA GLY A 84 -11.72 19.29 11.86
C GLY A 84 -11.44 18.40 10.64
N ASP A 85 -11.47 18.99 9.45
CA ASP A 85 -10.93 18.33 8.28
C ASP A 85 -9.41 18.25 8.48
N ARG A 86 -8.81 17.05 8.44
CA ARG A 86 -7.35 16.88 8.52
C ARG A 86 -6.60 17.48 7.32
N ARG A 87 -7.32 18.14 6.42
CA ARG A 87 -6.84 18.77 5.18
C ARG A 87 -6.68 20.30 5.29
N ALA A 88 -6.84 20.87 6.48
CA ALA A 88 -6.55 22.28 6.77
C ALA A 88 -5.15 22.47 7.40
N ALA A 89 -4.18 21.65 6.98
CA ALA A 89 -2.76 21.80 7.27
C ALA A 89 -1.97 21.70 5.95
#